data_AF-A0A9D3WR59-F1
#
_entry.id   AF-A0A9D3WR59-F1
#
_cell.length_a   1.000
_cell.length_b   1.000
_cell.length_c   1.000
_cell.angle_alpha   90.00
_cell.angle_beta   90.00
_cell.angle_gamma   90.00
#
_symmetry.space_group_name_H-M   'P 1'
#
loop_
_entity.id
_entity.type
_entity.pdbx_description
1 polymer ?
#
loop_
_entity_poly.entity_id
_entity_poly.type
_entity_poly.pdbx_seq_one_letter_code
_entity_poly.pdbx_strand_id
1 'polypeptide(L)'
;MDIMTAITLMRSCLDFFVAYRNNGFVDTITAAKEMEENLGVEPVLEETHNQKKKRQFGYEGRDEVMGSLEEKFKREVFYSLIDTA
;
A
#
# COMPACT_ATOMS: atom_id res chain seq x y z
N MET A 1 2.17 -32.98 14.76
CA MET A 1 2.41 -31.59 15.22
C MET A 1 1.81 -31.46 16.60
N ASP A 2 2.57 -30.91 17.55
CA ASP A 2 2.09 -30.65 18.90
C ASP A 2 1.18 -29.41 18.88
N ILE A 3 0.11 -29.41 19.67
CA ILE A 3 -0.86 -28.30 19.73
C ILE A 3 -0.15 -27.01 20.14
N MET A 4 0.82 -27.11 21.06
CA MET A 4 1.62 -25.96 21.49
C MET A 4 2.41 -25.36 20.32
N THR A 5 3.02 -26.22 19.48
CA THR A 5 3.76 -25.78 18.29
C THR A 5 2.85 -25.10 17.27
N ALA A 6 1.61 -25.59 17.10
CA ALA A 6 0.63 -24.97 16.21
C ALA A 6 0.20 -23.59 16.72
N ILE A 7 -0.02 -23.44 18.03
CA ILE A 7 -0.37 -22.15 18.66
C ILE A 7 0.76 -21.13 18.50
N THR A 8 2.01 -21.53 18.73
CA THR A 8 3.16 -20.63 18.55
C THR A 8 3.32 -20.20 17.11
N LEU A 9 3.12 -21.11 16.16
CA LEU A 9 3.21 -20.80 14.74
C LEU A 9 2.14 -19.77 14.32
N MET A 10 0.88 -20.01 14.72
CA MET A 10 -0.22 -19.08 14.43
C MET A 10 0.02 -17.67 15.00
N ARG A 11 0.56 -17.58 16.22
CA ARG A 11 0.95 -16.28 16.82
C ARG A 11 2.04 -15.60 16.01
N SER A 12 3.10 -16.34 15.66
CA SER A 12 4.19 -15.77 14.85
C SER A 12 3.72 -15.29 13.48
N CYS A 13 2.78 -16.00 12.84
CA CYS A 13 2.19 -15.55 11.59
C CYS A 13 1.41 -14.24 11.78
N LEU A 14 0.62 -14.13 12.84
CA LEU A 14 -0.15 -12.93 13.13
C LEU A 14 0.78 -11.73 13.38
N ASP A 15 1.81 -11.92 14.20
CA ASP A 15 2.81 -10.89 14.50
C ASP A 15 3.54 -10.43 13.22
N PHE A 16 3.85 -11.38 12.32
CA PHE A 16 4.43 -11.08 11.01
C PHE A 16 3.51 -10.19 10.17
N PHE A 17 2.23 -10.55 10.01
CA PHE A 17 1.30 -9.74 9.21
C PHE A 17 1.08 -8.34 9.81
N VAL A 18 1.05 -8.21 11.14
CA VAL A 18 0.96 -6.90 11.81
C VAL A 18 2.19 -6.06 11.52
N ALA A 19 3.40 -6.63 11.64
CA ALA A 19 4.63 -5.93 11.33
C ALA A 19 4.70 -5.54 9.84
N TYR A 20 4.31 -6.46 8.95
CA TYR A 20 4.33 -6.26 7.51
C TYR A 20 3.33 -5.21 7.04
N ARG A 21 2.15 -5.12 7.66
CA ARG A 21 1.17 -4.05 7.36
C ARG A 21 1.72 -2.66 7.66
N ASN A 22 2.54 -2.53 8.71
CA ASN A 22 3.11 -1.25 9.14
C ASN A 22 4.33 -0.87 8.29
N ASN A 23 5.28 -1.79 8.12
CA ASN A 23 6.60 -1.49 7.55
C ASN A 23 6.80 -2.05 6.13
N GLY A 24 6.07 -3.12 5.77
CA GLY A 24 6.30 -3.85 4.52
C GLY A 24 6.08 -3.03 3.26
N PHE A 25 5.29 -1.95 3.33
CA PHE A 25 5.16 -1.04 2.19
C PHE A 25 6.45 -0.29 1.88
N VAL A 26 7.17 0.15 2.92
CA VAL A 26 8.45 0.85 2.75
C VAL A 26 9.51 -0.15 2.29
N ASP A 27 9.50 -1.35 2.86
CA ASP A 27 10.44 -2.42 2.49
C ASP A 27 10.26 -2.83 1.02
N THR A 28 9.01 -2.96 0.56
CA THR A 28 8.71 -3.32 -0.84
C THR A 28 9.08 -2.21 -1.82
N ILE A 29 8.85 -0.94 -1.48
CA ILE A 29 9.33 0.18 -2.31
C ILE A 29 10.86 0.20 -2.38
N THR A 30 11.53 -0.06 -1.26
CA THR A 30 13.00 -0.09 -1.22
C THR A 30 13.55 -1.21 -2.09
N ALA A 31 12.99 -2.42 -1.96
CA ALA A 31 13.35 -3.55 -2.81
C ALA A 31 13.05 -3.27 -4.30
N ALA A 32 11.95 -2.60 -4.62
CA ALA A 32 11.63 -2.21 -6.00
C ALA A 32 12.65 -1.22 -6.57
N LYS A 33 13.12 -0.26 -5.77
CA LYS A 33 14.18 0.70 -6.18
C LYS A 33 15.51 0.00 -6.44
N GLU A 34 15.89 -0.95 -5.59
CA GLU A 34 17.09 -1.77 -5.80
C GLU A 34 16.97 -2.59 -7.10
N MET A 35 15.78 -3.11 -7.41
CA MET A 35 15.54 -3.80 -8.68
C MET A 35 15.63 -2.85 -9.88
N GLU A 36 15.05 -1.65 -9.80
CA GLU A 36 15.17 -0.60 -10.82
C GLU A 36 16.64 -0.31 -11.16
N GLU A 37 17.49 -0.13 -10.14
CA GLU A 37 18.90 0.19 -10.33
C GLU A 37 19.64 -0.94 -11.06
N ASN A 38 19.29 -2.19 -10.73
CA ASN A 38 19.86 -3.37 -11.39
C ASN A 38 19.35 -3.57 -12.82
N LEU A 39 18.09 -3.21 -13.11
CA LEU A 39 17.46 -3.36 -14.42
C LEU A 39 17.73 -2.18 -15.35
N GLY A 40 18.14 -1.02 -14.81
CA GLY A 40 18.34 0.22 -15.57
C GLY A 40 17.03 0.82 -16.11
N VAL A 41 15.92 0.63 -15.39
CA VAL A 41 14.58 1.09 -15.79
C VAL A 41 14.03 2.02 -14.71
N GLU A 42 13.66 3.25 -15.07
CA GLU A 42 12.98 4.18 -14.15
C GLU A 42 11.50 3.80 -13.98
N PRO A 43 11.04 3.38 -12.79
CA PRO A 43 9.65 3.16 -12.48
C PRO A 43 9.01 4.50 -12.12
N VAL A 44 8.33 5.09 -13.09
CA VAL A 44 7.55 6.32 -12.85
C VAL A 44 6.14 5.92 -12.40
N LEU A 45 5.80 6.26 -11.16
CA LEU A 45 4.40 6.32 -10.74
C LEU A 45 3.79 7.58 -11.37
N GLU A 46 3.11 7.42 -12.51
CA GLU A 46 2.54 8.56 -13.23
C GLU A 46 1.44 9.25 -12.40
N GLU A 47 1.53 10.57 -12.31
CA GLU A 47 0.50 11.41 -11.70
C GLU A 47 -0.77 11.39 -12.55
N THR A 48 -1.76 10.61 -12.10
CA THR A 48 -3.10 10.67 -12.66
C THR A 48 -3.70 12.04 -12.39
N HIS A 49 -4.16 12.71 -13.45
CA HIS A 49 -4.80 14.02 -13.35
C HIS A 49 -5.97 14.02 -12.35
N ASN A 50 -5.85 14.81 -11.29
CA ASN A 50 -6.93 15.04 -10.33
C ASN A 50 -8.07 15.81 -11.00
N GLN A 51 -9.13 15.10 -11.42
CA GLN A 51 -10.34 15.73 -11.95
C GLN A 51 -11.02 16.54 -10.84
N LYS A 52 -10.95 17.87 -10.95
CA LYS A 52 -11.72 18.78 -10.09
C LYS A 52 -13.08 18.99 -10.72
N LYS A 53 -14.16 18.69 -9.99
CA LYS A 53 -15.51 19.03 -10.43
C LYS A 53 -15.73 20.52 -10.21
N LYS A 54 -16.19 21.21 -11.26
CA LYS A 54 -16.58 22.62 -11.15
C LYS A 54 -17.83 22.71 -10.28
N ARG A 55 -17.75 23.47 -9.19
CA ARG A 55 -18.90 23.68 -8.30
C ARG A 55 -19.79 24.78 -8.83
N GLN A 56 -21.10 24.56 -8.73
CA GLN A 56 -22.09 25.56 -9.09
C GLN A 56 -22.57 26.33 -7.86
N PHE A 57 -22.57 25.67 -6.69
CA PHE A 57 -23.03 26.23 -5.44
C PHE A 57 -22.04 26.04 -4.28
N GLY A 58 -22.06 26.96 -3.32
CA GLY A 58 -21.13 26.96 -2.18
C GLY A 58 -21.38 25.87 -1.13
N TYR A 59 -22.54 25.22 -1.15
CA TYR A 59 -22.85 24.09 -0.26
C TYR A 59 -22.30 22.75 -0.80
N GLU A 60 -21.77 22.72 -2.01
CA GLU A 60 -21.16 21.52 -2.57
C GLU A 60 -19.88 21.17 -1.80
N GLY A 61 -19.86 19.95 -1.25
CA GLY A 61 -18.75 19.41 -0.49
C GLY A 61 -17.43 19.49 -1.26
N ARG A 62 -16.30 19.53 -0.54
CA ARG A 62 -15.00 19.49 -1.22
C ARG A 62 -14.80 18.14 -1.88
N ASP A 63 -14.34 18.14 -3.13
CA ASP A 63 -13.77 16.94 -3.74
C ASP A 63 -12.73 16.39 -2.76
N GLU A 64 -12.81 15.09 -2.46
CA GLU A 64 -11.82 14.44 -1.62
C GLU A 64 -10.44 14.70 -2.23
N VAL A 65 -9.52 15.19 -1.40
CA VAL A 65 -8.13 15.32 -1.81
C VAL A 65 -7.65 13.89 -2.04
N MET A 66 -7.49 13.52 -3.31
CA MET A 66 -6.73 12.33 -3.67
C MET A 66 -5.39 12.49 -2.97
N GLY A 67 -5.08 11.59 -2.04
CA GLY A 67 -3.80 11.56 -1.32
C GLY A 67 -2.63 11.44 -2.30
N SER A 68 -1.41 11.33 -1.79
CA SER A 68 -0.27 11.09 -2.68
C SER A 68 -0.50 9.81 -3.50
N LEU A 69 0.07 9.72 -4.71
CA LEU A 69 0.01 8.49 -5.52
C LEU A 69 0.46 7.26 -4.73
N GLU A 70 1.47 7.44 -3.89
CA GLU A 70 1.97 6.40 -2.99
C GLU A 70 0.90 5.95 -1.99
N GLU A 71 0.16 6.88 -1.37
CA GLU A 71 -0.95 6.54 -0.47
C GLU A 71 -2.08 5.82 -1.19
N LYS A 72 -2.35 6.21 -2.44
CA LYS A 72 -3.35 5.56 -3.28
C LYS A 72 -2.92 4.14 -3.64
N PHE A 73 -1.69 3.96 -4.11
CA PHE A 73 -1.10 2.65 -4.41
C PHE A 73 -1.05 1.75 -3.17
N LYS A 74 -0.67 2.32 -2.01
CA LYS A 74 -0.68 1.62 -0.73
C LYS A 74 -2.08 1.09 -0.38
N ARG A 75 -3.12 1.90 -0.58
CA ARG A 75 -4.49 1.55 -0.23
C ARG A 75 -5.13 0.59 -1.22
N GLU A 76 -5.05 0.90 -2.52
CA GLU A 76 -5.76 0.18 -3.57
C GLU A 76 -5.08 -1.14 -3.95
N VAL A 77 -3.75 -1.20 -3.88
CA VAL A 77 -2.98 -2.36 -4.31
C VAL A 77 -2.40 -3.10 -3.10
N PHE A 78 -1.51 -2.46 -2.33
CA PHE A 78 -0.75 -3.14 -1.29
C PHE A 78 -1.63 -3.73 -0.17
N TYR A 79 -2.52 -2.93 0.41
CA TYR A 79 -3.46 -3.44 1.42
C TYR A 79 -4.46 -4.43 0.84
N SER A 80 -4.97 -4.19 -0.37
CA SER A 80 -5.88 -5.14 -1.02
C SER A 80 -5.22 -6.51 -1.21
N LEU A 81 -3.94 -6.57 -1.59
CA LEU A 81 -3.20 -7.82 -1.73
C LEU A 81 -3.03 -8.56 -0.41
N ILE A 82 -2.70 -7.83 0.67
CA ILE A 82 -2.52 -8.43 2.01
C ILE A 82 -3.85 -8.92 2.56
N ASP A 83 -4.92 -8.15 2.40
CA ASP A 83 -6.24 -8.46 2.95
C ASP A 83 -6.98 -9.56 2.15
N THR A 84 -6.51 -9.90 0.94
CA THR A 84 -7.08 -10.99 0.11
C THR A 84 -6.28 -12.29 0.11
N ALA A 85 -5.04 -12.28 0.61
CA ALA A 85 -4.17 -13.45 0.72
C ALA A 85 -4.51 -14.31 1.95
#